data_AF-A0A938RJP9-F1
#
_entry.id   AF-A0A938RJP9-F1
#
_cell.length_a   1.000
_cell.length_b   1.000
_cell.length_c   1.000
_cell.angle_alpha   90.00
_cell.angle_beta   90.00
_cell.angle_gamma   90.00
#
_symmetry.space_group_name_H-M   'P 1'
#
loop_
_entity.id
_entity.type
_entity.pdbx_description
1 polymer ?
#
loop_
_entity_poly.entity_id
_entity_poly.type
_entity_poly.pdbx_seq_one_letter_code
_entity_poly.pdbx_strand_id
1 'polypeptide(L)'
;MIIFNSQTYFTIIDAASELGVSAKTIRQYIMKEIIPEPPVIQFGIRQVKHFPKEYMDIAKERLKHYRTARNGDQVKSQNSLLLDL
;
A
#
# COMPACT_ATOMS: atom_id res chain seq x y z
N MET A 1 -9.82 -4.01 -12.44
CA MET A 1 -9.97 -5.48 -12.28
C MET A 1 -9.63 -6.20 -13.58
N ILE A 2 -9.24 -7.47 -13.51
CA ILE A 2 -9.14 -8.38 -14.67
C ILE A 2 -9.91 -9.67 -14.37
N ILE A 3 -10.44 -10.32 -15.41
CA ILE A 3 -11.14 -11.61 -15.30
C ILE A 3 -10.28 -12.69 -15.96
N PHE A 4 -10.00 -13.76 -15.23
CA PHE A 4 -9.20 -14.89 -15.70
C PHE A 4 -9.72 -16.20 -15.11
N ASN A 5 -9.89 -17.24 -15.93
CA ASN A 5 -10.45 -18.53 -15.50
C ASN A 5 -11.76 -18.40 -14.69
N SER A 6 -12.65 -17.50 -15.12
CA SER A 6 -13.91 -17.17 -14.42
C SER A 6 -13.73 -16.60 -13.01
N GLN A 7 -12.52 -16.21 -12.63
CA GLN A 7 -12.21 -15.50 -11.38
C GLN A 7 -11.85 -14.04 -11.65
N THR A 8 -12.33 -13.17 -10.77
CA THR A 8 -12.00 -11.75 -10.79
C THR A 8 -10.78 -11.48 -9.93
N TYR A 9 -9.78 -10.82 -10.51
CA TYR A 9 -8.57 -10.39 -9.83
C TYR A 9 -8.49 -8.87 -9.81
N PHE A 10 -8.31 -8.31 -8.62
CA PHE A 10 -8.11 -6.88 -8.43
C PHE A 10 -6.68 -6.48 -8.78
N THR A 11 -6.53 -5.38 -9.49
CA THR A 11 -5.25 -4.85 -9.94
C THR A 11 -4.77 -3.72 -9.04
N ILE A 12 -3.55 -3.25 -9.29
CA ILE A 12 -2.99 -2.12 -8.56
C ILE A 12 -3.83 -0.83 -8.69
N ILE A 13 -4.60 -0.69 -9.77
CA ILE A 13 -5.48 0.47 -9.97
C ILE A 13 -6.69 0.39 -9.02
N ASP A 14 -7.25 -0.82 -8.85
CA ASP A 14 -8.35 -1.03 -7.91
C ASP A 14 -7.87 -0.77 -6.47
N ALA A 15 -6.69 -1.30 -6.11
CA ALA A 15 -6.06 -1.06 -4.82
C ALA A 15 -5.76 0.43 -4.56
N ALA A 16 -5.33 1.15 -5.60
CA ALA A 16 -5.06 2.60 -5.55
C ALA A 16 -6.33 3.38 -5.23
N SER A 17 -7.43 3.05 -5.92
CA SER A 17 -8.75 3.63 -5.66
C SER A 17 -9.21 3.37 -4.22
N GLU A 18 -9.08 2.12 -3.75
CA GLU A 18 -9.52 1.74 -2.41
C GLU A 18 -8.70 2.39 -1.28
N LEU A 19 -7.40 2.57 -1.47
CA LEU A 19 -6.50 3.22 -0.49
C LEU A 19 -6.48 4.75 -0.60
N GLY A 20 -7.15 5.33 -1.62
CA GLY A 20 -7.18 6.77 -1.87
C GLY A 20 -5.81 7.34 -2.25
N VAL A 21 -4.97 6.58 -2.95
CA VAL A 21 -3.62 7.00 -3.36
C VAL A 21 -3.36 6.64 -4.82
N SER A 22 -2.28 7.15 -5.42
CA SER A 22 -1.91 6.77 -6.78
C SER A 22 -1.30 5.35 -6.83
N ALA A 23 -1.41 4.67 -7.98
CA ALA A 23 -0.72 3.40 -8.21
C ALA A 23 0.82 3.53 -8.09
N LYS A 24 1.37 4.72 -8.40
CA LYS A 24 2.79 5.02 -8.18
C LYS A 24 3.13 5.00 -6.69
N THR A 25 2.26 5.57 -5.85
CA THR A 25 2.41 5.57 -4.39
C THR A 25 2.36 4.16 -3.82
N ILE A 26 1.45 3.31 -4.29
CA ILE A 26 1.42 1.90 -3.90
C ILE A 26 2.75 1.20 -4.23
N ARG A 27 3.26 1.37 -5.46
CA ARG A 27 4.58 0.83 -5.83
C ARG A 27 5.69 1.30 -4.89
N GLN A 28 5.68 2.58 -4.51
CA GLN A 28 6.65 3.12 -3.55
C GLN A 28 6.50 2.52 -2.16
N TYR A 29 5.28 2.28 -1.68
CA TYR A 29 5.06 1.61 -0.39
C TYR A 29 5.57 0.19 -0.40
N ILE A 30 5.38 -0.54 -1.49
CA ILE A 30 5.91 -1.90 -1.67
C ILE A 30 7.45 -1.86 -1.72
N MET A 31 8.04 -0.98 -2.54
CA MET A 31 9.51 -0.84 -2.66
C MET A 31 10.19 -0.45 -1.35
N LYS A 32 9.48 0.26 -0.47
CA LYS A 32 9.97 0.66 0.87
C LYS A 32 9.62 -0.36 1.95
N GLU A 33 9.04 -1.50 1.57
CA GLU A 33 8.60 -2.57 2.48
C GLU A 33 7.58 -2.13 3.54
N ILE A 34 6.92 -0.97 3.32
CA ILE A 34 5.86 -0.45 4.19
C ILE A 34 4.64 -1.36 4.11
N ILE A 35 4.32 -1.85 2.92
CA ILE A 35 3.33 -2.90 2.68
C ILE A 35 4.02 -4.07 1.96
N PRO A 36 3.57 -5.32 2.16
CA PRO A 36 4.22 -6.48 1.56
C PRO A 36 4.08 -6.49 0.04
N GLU A 37 4.92 -7.29 -0.62
CA GLU A 37 4.78 -7.59 -2.04
C GLU A 37 3.46 -8.34 -2.29
N PRO A 38 2.63 -7.91 -3.25
CA PRO A 38 1.37 -8.59 -3.56
C PRO A 38 1.60 -9.95 -4.21
N PRO A 39 0.64 -10.89 -4.04
CA PRO A 39 0.68 -12.18 -4.72
C PRO A 39 0.62 -12.02 -6.24
N VAL A 40 1.13 -13.04 -6.93
CA VAL A 40 1.29 -13.08 -8.38
C VAL A 40 0.50 -14.24 -8.94
N ILE A 41 -0.23 -13.99 -10.02
CA ILE A 41 -0.91 -15.02 -10.81
C ILE A 41 -0.25 -15.17 -12.18
N GLN A 42 -0.33 -16.37 -12.73
CA GLN A 42 0.06 -16.64 -14.12
C GLN A 42 -1.11 -16.26 -15.04
N PHE A 43 -0.88 -15.30 -15.95
CA PHE A 43 -1.82 -14.89 -16.98
C PHE A 43 -1.21 -15.16 -18.37
N GLY A 44 -1.49 -16.35 -18.90
CA GLY A 44 -0.79 -16.87 -20.08
C GLY A 44 0.71 -16.99 -19.82
N ILE A 45 1.53 -16.33 -20.64
CA ILE A 45 2.99 -16.28 -20.46
C ILE A 45 3.45 -15.19 -19.48
N ARG A 46 2.55 -14.34 -18.99
CA ARG A 46 2.89 -13.19 -18.13
C ARG A 46 2.58 -13.51 -16.67
N GLN A 47 3.33 -12.87 -15.79
CA GLN A 47 3.04 -12.83 -14.37
C GLN A 47 2.37 -11.49 -14.03
N VAL A 48 1.26 -11.54 -13.32
CA VAL A 48 0.48 -10.34 -12.95
C VAL A 48 0.28 -10.30 -11.45
N LYS A 49 0.67 -9.18 -10.84
CA LYS A 49 0.39 -8.91 -9.42
C LYS A 49 -1.10 -8.62 -9.24
N HIS A 50 -1.71 -9.23 -8.24
CA HIS A 50 -3.10 -8.99 -7.87
C HIS A 50 -3.24 -8.64 -6.40
N PHE A 51 -4.36 -7.99 -6.06
CA PHE A 51 -4.57 -7.34 -4.76
C PHE A 51 -5.84 -7.92 -4.10
N PRO A 52 -5.80 -9.16 -3.59
CA PRO A 52 -6.97 -9.78 -2.98
C PRO A 52 -7.36 -9.04 -1.70
N LYS A 53 -8.60 -9.23 -1.24
CA LYS A 53 -9.13 -8.56 -0.05
C LYS A 53 -8.23 -8.75 1.19
N GLU A 54 -7.77 -9.96 1.44
CA GLU A 54 -6.88 -10.28 2.56
C GLU A 54 -5.57 -9.48 2.52
N TYR A 55 -4.99 -9.30 1.32
CA TYR A 55 -3.82 -8.45 1.14
C TYR A 55 -4.15 -6.98 1.46
N MET A 56 -5.31 -6.50 1.00
CA MET A 56 -5.74 -5.12 1.24
C MET A 56 -5.95 -4.82 2.72
N ASP A 57 -6.49 -5.77 3.49
CA ASP A 57 -6.67 -5.62 4.93
C ASP A 57 -5.32 -5.47 5.66
N ILE A 58 -4.34 -6.34 5.32
CA ILE A 58 -2.96 -6.24 5.84
C ILE A 58 -2.30 -4.91 5.43
N ALA A 59 -2.45 -4.52 4.17
CA ALA A 59 -1.86 -3.28 3.65
C ALA A 59 -2.44 -2.05 4.37
N LYS A 60 -3.75 -2.01 4.63
CA LYS A 60 -4.41 -0.92 5.39
C LYS A 60 -3.88 -0.84 6.81
N GLU A 61 -3.73 -1.96 7.49
CA GLU A 61 -3.21 -2.01 8.86
C GLU A 61 -1.78 -1.46 8.92
N ARG A 62 -0.89 -1.95 8.06
CA ARG A 62 0.50 -1.45 8.02
C ARG A 62 0.59 0.03 7.66
N LEU A 63 -0.22 0.50 6.72
CA LEU A 63 -0.26 1.92 6.36
C LEU A 63 -0.80 2.79 7.50
N LYS A 64 -1.74 2.29 8.29
CA LYS A 64 -2.21 2.98 9.50
C LYS A 64 -1.07 3.14 10.50
N HIS A 65 -0.31 2.07 10.78
CA HIS A 65 0.85 2.13 11.66
C HIS A 65 1.93 3.10 11.15
N TYR A 66 2.24 3.05 9.86
CA TYR A 66 3.19 3.97 9.23
C TYR A 66 2.76 5.44 9.36
N ARG A 67 1.47 5.74 9.15
CA ARG A 67 0.92 7.10 9.33
C ARG A 67 1.01 7.57 10.78
N THR A 68 0.69 6.71 11.75
CA THR A 68 0.78 7.06 13.17
C THR A 68 2.22 7.29 13.63
N ALA A 69 3.16 6.46 13.19
CA ALA A 69 4.58 6.64 13.50
C ALA A 69 5.13 7.96 12.93
N ARG A 70 4.79 8.26 11.67
CA ARG A 70 5.22 9.49 11.00
C ARG A 70 4.62 10.75 11.63
N ASN A 71 3.35 10.69 12.07
CA ASN A 71 2.73 11.83 12.77
C ASN A 71 3.33 12.03 14.18
N GLY A 72 3.70 10.95 14.87
CA GLY A 72 4.41 11.04 16.16
C GLY A 72 5.79 11.69 16.05
N ASP A 73 6.53 11.39 14.98
CA ASP A 73 7.84 12.00 14.72
C ASP A 73 7.74 13.47 14.32
N GLN A 74 6.69 13.87 13.59
CA GLN A 74 6.47 15.28 13.25
C GLN A 74 6.12 16.14 14.48
N VAL A 75 5.34 15.60 15.43
CA VAL A 75 5.00 16.30 16.69
C VAL A 75 6.24 16.48 17.57
N LYS A 76 7.13 15.48 17.64
CA LYS A 76 8.39 15.62 18.39
C LYS A 76 9.34 16.65 17.78
N SER A 77 9.47 16.66 16.45
CA SER A 77 10.36 17.59 15.73
C SER A 77 9.91 19.05 15.82
N GLN A 78 8.60 19.31 15.85
CA GLN A 78 8.06 20.67 16.06
C GLN A 78 8.23 21.17 17.50
N ASN A 79 8.08 20.30 18.50
CA ASN A 79 8.25 20.70 19.89
C ASN A 79 9.70 20.99 20.28
N SER A 80 10.69 20.33 19.66
CA SER A 80 12.11 20.66 19.89
C SER A 80 12.53 22.02 19.32
N LEU A 81 11.84 22.53 18.29
CA LEU A 81 12.14 23.84 17.69
C LEU A 81 11.53 25.03 18.46
N LEU A 82 10.60 24.78 19.38
CA LEU A 82 9.96 25.80 20.22
C LEU A 82 10.56 25.91 21.62
N LEU A 83 11.54 25.06 21.96
CA LEU A 83 12.21 25.03 23.26
C LEU A 83 13.59 25.71 23.27
N ASP A 84 14.06 26.18 22.10
CA ASP A 84 15.35 26.90 21.92
C ASP A 84 15.17 28.42 21.73
N LEU A 85 14.05 29.01 22.19
CA LEU A 85 13.80 30.45 22.26
C LEU A 85 13.48 30.88 23.69
#